data_AF-A0A8C3Y398-F1
#
_entry.id   AF-A0A8C3Y398-F1
#
_cell.length_a   1.000
_cell.length_b   1.000
_cell.length_c   1.000
_cell.angle_alpha   90.00
_cell.angle_beta   90.00
_cell.angle_gamma   90.00
#
_symmetry.space_group_name_H-M   'P 1'
#
loop_
_entity.id
_entity.type
_entity.pdbx_description
1 polymer ?
#
loop_
_entity_poly.entity_id
_entity_poly.type
_entity_poly.pdbx_seq_one_letter_code
_entity_poly.pdbx_strand_id
1 'polypeptide(L)'
;MERRHAPATPPRYGRRRFWDALYQREGAETREWLGGLSRFLPQLEPELRPGDRILVLGCGNSALSHDLHELGYTDVTSIDFSPACIAAMRARYARCPGLRWAVMDIRALAFPDASFDVVLEKGTLDVLMVEETDPWHVSAQATASMHRVLAEVSRVLRPGGCFISITFAQPHFRKPHYAQEAFGWSLRHAACGDGDSGAFHYFLYVMRKGQPLDPRDAALGRRLHQPPPPPAPPPPPAPPDDDEDYLLAIQL
;
A
#
# COMPACT_ATOMS: atom_id res chain seq x y z
N MET A 1 18.86 4.50 -37.03
CA MET A 1 18.36 3.68 -35.91
C MET A 1 18.38 4.57 -34.67
N GLU A 2 17.30 5.32 -34.44
CA GLU A 2 17.22 6.29 -33.34
C GLU A 2 17.17 5.57 -32.00
N ARG A 3 18.17 5.85 -31.15
CA ARG A 3 18.14 5.48 -29.74
C ARG A 3 17.03 6.28 -29.08
N ARG A 4 15.92 5.63 -28.75
CA ARG A 4 14.89 6.18 -27.87
C ARG A 4 15.57 6.61 -26.57
N HIS A 5 15.64 7.92 -26.35
CA HIS A 5 16.07 8.48 -25.08
C HIS A 5 15.11 8.00 -23.99
N ALA A 6 15.64 7.28 -23.00
CA ALA A 6 14.92 7.10 -21.75
C ALA A 6 14.65 8.50 -21.15
N PRO A 7 13.44 8.78 -20.63
CA PRO A 7 13.16 10.10 -20.07
C PRO A 7 14.10 10.38 -18.90
N ALA A 8 14.68 11.58 -18.92
CA ALA A 8 15.54 12.10 -17.87
C ALA A 8 14.73 12.33 -16.59
N THR A 9 15.18 11.74 -15.49
CA THR A 9 14.62 11.78 -14.12
C THR A 9 13.52 10.75 -13.84
N PRO A 10 13.70 9.87 -12.83
CA PRO A 10 12.65 8.96 -12.40
C PRO A 10 11.41 9.72 -11.90
N PRO A 11 10.20 9.18 -12.13
CA PRO A 11 8.95 9.80 -11.71
C PRO A 11 8.92 10.05 -10.19
N ARG A 12 8.62 11.29 -9.79
CA ARG A 12 8.51 11.68 -8.38
C ARG A 12 7.08 11.45 -7.89
N TYR A 13 6.73 10.18 -7.68
CA TYR A 13 5.38 9.77 -7.29
C TYR A 13 4.88 10.44 -6.00
N GLY A 14 5.76 10.84 -5.08
CA GLY A 14 5.37 11.56 -3.84
C GLY A 14 4.81 12.96 -4.08
N ARG A 15 4.86 13.49 -5.31
CA ARG A 15 4.47 14.87 -5.61
C ARG A 15 3.09 14.93 -6.26
N ARG A 16 2.15 15.64 -5.62
CA ARG A 16 0.83 15.97 -6.17
C ARG A 16 0.85 16.38 -7.65
N ARG A 17 1.75 17.32 -8.01
CA ARG A 17 1.88 17.82 -9.39
C ARG A 17 2.19 16.76 -10.43
N PHE A 18 2.88 15.67 -10.05
CA PHE A 18 3.20 14.58 -10.95
C PHE A 18 1.91 13.88 -11.38
N TRP A 19 1.05 13.56 -10.40
CA TRP A 19 -0.24 12.92 -10.64
C TRP A 19 -1.23 13.85 -11.34
N ASP A 20 -1.33 15.11 -10.95
CA ASP A 20 -2.21 16.07 -11.64
C ASP A 20 -1.84 16.18 -13.13
N ALA A 21 -0.54 16.26 -13.46
CA ALA A 21 -0.08 16.27 -14.85
C ALA A 21 -0.33 14.93 -15.57
N LEU A 22 -0.18 13.80 -14.88
CA LEU A 22 -0.48 12.48 -15.41
C LEU A 22 -1.97 12.37 -15.79
N TYR A 23 -2.86 12.72 -14.87
CA TYR A 23 -4.31 12.64 -15.08
C TYR A 23 -4.83 13.66 -16.09
N GLN A 24 -4.21 14.83 -16.20
CA GLN A 24 -4.53 15.78 -17.27
C GLN A 24 -4.19 15.21 -18.66
N ARG A 25 -3.13 14.41 -18.76
CA ARG A 25 -2.70 13.80 -20.04
C ARG A 25 -3.49 12.54 -20.38
N GLU A 26 -3.67 11.65 -19.41
CA GLU A 26 -4.27 10.31 -19.60
C GLU A 26 -5.80 10.35 -19.47
N GLY A 27 -6.36 11.43 -18.91
CA GLY A 27 -7.79 11.59 -18.73
C GLY A 27 -8.39 10.42 -17.93
N ALA A 28 -9.38 9.76 -18.54
CA ALA A 28 -10.06 8.62 -17.94
C ALA A 28 -9.50 7.27 -18.37
N GLU A 29 -8.40 7.18 -19.14
CA GLU A 29 -7.85 5.89 -19.59
C GLU A 29 -7.47 5.01 -18.38
N THR A 30 -7.84 3.73 -18.38
CA THR A 30 -7.57 2.86 -17.21
C THR A 30 -6.07 2.63 -17.05
N ARG A 31 -5.56 2.82 -15.83
CA ARG A 31 -4.23 2.34 -15.45
C ARG A 31 -4.31 1.57 -14.15
N GLU A 32 -3.85 0.32 -14.20
CA GLU A 32 -3.80 -0.58 -13.05
C GLU A 32 -2.38 -0.66 -12.47
N TRP A 33 -2.19 -0.05 -11.31
CA TRP A 33 -1.01 -0.28 -10.49
C TRP A 33 -1.18 -1.60 -9.74
N LEU A 34 -0.13 -2.42 -9.72
CA LEU A 34 -0.09 -3.76 -9.09
C LEU A 34 -1.00 -4.82 -9.74
N GLY A 35 -1.67 -4.50 -10.85
CA GLY A 35 -2.61 -5.39 -11.54
C GLY A 35 -4.08 -5.12 -11.19
N GLY A 36 -4.98 -5.68 -12.01
CA GLY A 36 -6.43 -5.55 -11.85
C GLY A 36 -7.01 -6.41 -10.72
N LEU A 37 -8.32 -6.26 -10.47
CA LEU A 37 -9.01 -6.89 -9.35
C LEU A 37 -8.87 -8.43 -9.33
N SER A 38 -8.92 -9.09 -10.49
CA SER A 38 -8.89 -10.56 -10.60
C SER A 38 -7.69 -11.20 -9.88
N ARG A 39 -6.54 -10.52 -9.83
CA ARG A 39 -5.33 -11.01 -9.14
C ARG A 39 -5.48 -11.10 -7.62
N PHE A 40 -6.35 -10.28 -7.05
CA PHE A 40 -6.54 -10.15 -5.60
C PHE A 40 -7.89 -10.70 -5.14
N LEU A 41 -8.79 -10.99 -6.07
CA LEU A 41 -10.16 -11.41 -5.81
C LEU A 41 -10.26 -12.63 -4.88
N PRO A 42 -9.44 -13.70 -5.01
CA PRO A 42 -9.54 -14.86 -4.12
C PRO A 42 -9.30 -14.54 -2.64
N GLN A 43 -8.45 -13.55 -2.35
CA GLN A 43 -8.15 -13.10 -0.99
C GLN A 43 -9.07 -11.96 -0.55
N LEU A 44 -9.61 -11.17 -1.49
CA LEU A 44 -10.47 -10.02 -1.21
C LEU A 44 -11.92 -10.43 -0.96
N GLU A 45 -12.48 -11.28 -1.81
CA GLU A 45 -13.90 -11.66 -1.80
C GLU A 45 -14.39 -12.19 -0.45
N PRO A 46 -13.64 -13.03 0.31
CA PRO A 46 -14.06 -13.48 1.64
C PRO A 46 -14.23 -12.35 2.68
N GLU A 47 -13.68 -11.17 2.41
CA GLU A 47 -13.76 -10.00 3.30
C GLU A 47 -14.93 -9.06 2.99
N LEU A 48 -15.56 -9.21 1.83
CA LEU A 48 -16.64 -8.34 1.36
C LEU A 48 -18.00 -9.02 1.52
N ARG A 49 -19.03 -8.22 1.76
CA ARG A 49 -20.43 -8.67 1.84
C ARG A 49 -21.29 -7.83 0.91
N PRO A 50 -22.33 -8.41 0.29
CA PRO A 50 -23.34 -7.64 -0.41
C PRO A 50 -23.91 -6.55 0.51
N GLY A 51 -23.95 -5.31 0.02
CA GLY A 51 -24.44 -4.15 0.78
C GLY A 51 -23.41 -3.47 1.69
N ASP A 52 -22.15 -3.93 1.75
CA ASP A 52 -21.09 -3.19 2.42
C ASP A 52 -20.91 -1.80 1.79
N ARG A 53 -20.80 -0.77 2.64
CA ARG A 53 -20.36 0.57 2.27
C ARG A 53 -18.84 0.58 2.18
N ILE A 54 -18.33 0.70 0.97
CA ILE A 54 -16.90 0.59 0.65
C ILE A 54 -16.32 1.97 0.38
N LEU A 55 -15.19 2.29 1.01
CA LEU A 55 -14.36 3.47 0.70
C LEU A 55 -13.08 3.03 -0.01
N VAL A 56 -12.82 3.52 -1.22
CA VAL A 56 -11.56 3.31 -1.96
C VAL A 56 -10.69 4.56 -1.86
N LEU A 57 -9.53 4.44 -1.23
CA LEU A 57 -8.54 5.51 -1.07
C LEU A 57 -7.59 5.56 -2.26
N GLY A 58 -7.27 6.78 -2.71
CA GLY A 58 -6.34 7.01 -3.84
C GLY A 58 -6.74 6.22 -5.08
N CYS A 59 -8.01 6.35 -5.48
CA CYS A 59 -8.57 5.49 -6.52
C CYS A 59 -7.89 5.65 -7.88
N GLY A 60 -7.28 6.82 -8.15
CA GLY A 60 -6.72 7.15 -9.44
C GLY A 60 -7.70 6.86 -10.58
N ASN A 61 -7.14 6.43 -11.72
CA ASN A 61 -7.87 5.94 -12.88
C ASN A 61 -7.96 4.40 -12.93
N SER A 62 -7.94 3.74 -11.77
CA SER A 62 -8.13 2.27 -11.68
C SER A 62 -9.58 1.89 -11.94
N ALA A 63 -9.80 0.77 -12.61
CA ALA A 63 -11.10 0.14 -12.78
C ALA A 63 -11.62 -0.53 -11.48
N LEU A 64 -10.80 -0.67 -10.43
CA LEU A 64 -11.14 -1.41 -9.20
C LEU A 64 -12.55 -1.09 -8.65
N SER A 65 -12.93 0.19 -8.56
CA SER A 65 -14.25 0.56 -8.04
C SER A 65 -15.39 0.12 -8.97
N HIS A 66 -15.17 0.18 -10.28
CA HIS A 66 -16.13 -0.32 -11.26
C HIS A 66 -16.19 -1.85 -11.26
N ASP A 67 -15.05 -2.52 -11.20
CA ASP A 67 -14.99 -3.99 -11.14
C ASP A 67 -15.73 -4.52 -9.89
N LEU A 68 -15.60 -3.84 -8.74
CA LEU A 68 -16.40 -4.15 -7.54
C LEU A 68 -17.91 -3.96 -7.80
N HIS A 69 -18.29 -2.88 -8.49
CA HIS A 69 -19.69 -2.65 -8.86
C HIS A 69 -20.25 -3.75 -9.78
N GLU A 70 -19.47 -4.20 -10.77
CA GLU A 70 -19.87 -5.30 -11.66
C GLU A 70 -20.03 -6.64 -10.90
N LEU A 71 -19.35 -6.81 -9.77
CA LEU A 71 -19.53 -7.95 -8.86
C LEU A 71 -20.73 -7.78 -7.90
N GLY A 72 -21.48 -6.68 -7.99
CA GLY A 72 -22.66 -6.40 -7.17
C GLY A 72 -22.42 -5.56 -5.92
N TYR A 73 -21.20 -5.08 -5.69
CA TYR A 73 -20.90 -4.13 -4.61
C TYR A 73 -21.23 -2.71 -5.07
N THR A 74 -22.47 -2.28 -4.83
CA THR A 74 -23.02 -1.04 -5.41
C THR A 74 -22.91 0.18 -4.50
N ASP A 75 -22.47 0.06 -3.24
CA ASP A 75 -22.18 1.21 -2.37
C ASP A 75 -20.66 1.42 -2.27
N VAL A 76 -20.09 2.09 -3.28
CA VAL A 76 -18.65 2.33 -3.37
C VAL A 76 -18.37 3.82 -3.52
N THR A 77 -17.63 4.36 -2.57
CA THR A 77 -17.16 5.75 -2.59
C THR A 77 -15.66 5.76 -2.82
N SER A 78 -15.22 6.42 -3.88
CA SER A 78 -13.83 6.46 -4.31
C SER A 78 -13.29 7.89 -4.23
N ILE A 79 -12.11 8.03 -3.63
CA ILE A 79 -11.49 9.34 -3.41
C ILE A 79 -10.07 9.41 -3.96
N ASP A 80 -9.71 10.60 -4.41
CA ASP A 80 -8.36 10.96 -4.84
C ASP A 80 -8.15 12.46 -4.59
N PHE A 81 -6.92 12.90 -4.36
CA PHE A 81 -6.65 14.33 -4.14
C PHE A 81 -6.72 15.14 -5.43
N SER A 82 -6.69 14.48 -6.60
CA SER A 82 -6.67 15.13 -7.91
C SER A 82 -8.09 15.45 -8.43
N PRO A 83 -8.45 16.75 -8.59
CA PRO A 83 -9.74 17.11 -9.18
C PRO A 83 -9.92 16.63 -10.61
N ALA A 84 -8.85 16.62 -11.40
CA ALA A 84 -8.87 16.15 -12.78
C ALA A 84 -9.21 14.66 -12.86
N CYS A 85 -8.58 13.84 -12.01
CA CYS A 85 -8.87 12.42 -11.89
C CYS A 85 -10.34 12.17 -11.54
N ILE A 86 -10.82 12.80 -10.46
CA ILE A 86 -12.19 12.60 -9.99
C ILE A 86 -13.23 13.05 -11.02
N ALA A 87 -12.99 14.16 -11.73
CA ALA A 87 -13.87 14.60 -12.81
C ALA A 87 -13.92 13.57 -13.95
N ALA A 88 -12.77 13.03 -14.36
CA ALA A 88 -12.66 12.02 -15.41
C ALA A 88 -13.36 10.71 -15.03
N MET A 89 -13.15 10.22 -13.80
CA MET A 89 -13.77 8.99 -13.31
C MET A 89 -15.29 9.12 -13.15
N ARG A 90 -15.77 10.27 -12.63
CA ARG A 90 -17.20 10.56 -12.54
C ARG A 90 -17.87 10.59 -13.91
N ALA A 91 -17.23 11.20 -14.91
CA ALA A 91 -17.75 11.23 -16.28
C ALA A 91 -17.78 9.83 -16.90
N ARG A 92 -16.70 9.06 -16.73
CA ARG A 92 -16.58 7.70 -17.27
C ARG A 92 -17.65 6.75 -16.73
N TYR A 93 -17.90 6.80 -15.43
CA TYR A 93 -18.83 5.90 -14.73
C TYR A 93 -20.16 6.57 -14.37
N ALA A 94 -20.57 7.60 -15.10
CA ALA A 94 -21.80 8.36 -14.83
C ALA A 94 -23.09 7.52 -14.90
N ARG A 95 -23.04 6.35 -15.54
CA ARG A 95 -24.16 5.42 -15.69
C ARG A 95 -24.11 4.22 -14.73
N CYS A 96 -23.18 4.22 -13.77
CA CYS A 96 -23.03 3.18 -12.76
C CYS A 96 -23.60 3.69 -11.42
N PRO A 97 -24.89 3.43 -11.11
CA PRO A 97 -25.50 3.92 -9.89
C PRO A 97 -24.77 3.38 -8.65
N GLY A 98 -24.65 4.21 -7.62
CA GLY A 98 -24.02 3.84 -6.36
C GLY A 98 -22.48 3.95 -6.34
N LEU A 99 -21.83 4.14 -7.49
CA LEU A 99 -20.46 4.63 -7.55
C LEU A 99 -20.42 6.14 -7.26
N ARG A 100 -19.69 6.53 -6.21
CA ARG A 100 -19.49 7.91 -5.78
C ARG A 100 -18.02 8.28 -5.91
N TRP A 101 -17.75 9.50 -6.37
CA TRP A 101 -16.40 10.00 -6.62
C TRP A 101 -16.23 11.36 -5.97
N ALA A 102 -15.21 11.55 -5.14
CA ALA A 102 -14.96 12.81 -4.44
C ALA A 102 -13.48 13.19 -4.37
N VAL A 103 -13.19 14.48 -4.49
CA VAL A 103 -11.85 15.01 -4.29
C VAL A 103 -11.59 15.06 -2.79
N MET A 104 -10.57 14.35 -2.32
CA MET A 104 -10.25 14.29 -0.90
C MET A 104 -8.80 13.87 -0.65
N ASP A 105 -8.20 14.43 0.41
CA ASP A 105 -6.90 14.00 0.92
C ASP A 105 -7.10 12.84 1.90
N ILE A 106 -6.45 11.70 1.66
CA ILE A 106 -6.53 10.51 2.50
C ILE A 106 -6.03 10.73 3.94
N ARG A 107 -5.29 11.82 4.19
CA ARG A 107 -4.80 12.21 5.53
C ARG A 107 -5.85 12.95 6.35
N ALA A 108 -6.98 13.33 5.75
CA ALA A 108 -8.07 14.07 6.39
C ALA A 108 -9.40 13.71 5.71
N LEU A 109 -10.01 12.62 6.14
CA LEU A 109 -11.25 12.09 5.57
C LEU A 109 -12.45 12.88 6.08
N ALA A 110 -13.13 13.59 5.17
CA ALA A 110 -14.33 14.39 5.49
C ALA A 110 -15.60 13.52 5.62
N PHE A 111 -15.49 12.39 6.32
CA PHE A 111 -16.60 11.49 6.63
C PHE A 111 -16.79 11.38 8.15
N PRO A 112 -18.02 11.17 8.64
CA PRO A 112 -18.26 10.87 10.04
C PRO A 112 -17.56 9.58 10.48
N ASP A 113 -17.35 9.45 11.78
CA ASP A 113 -16.86 8.22 12.40
C ASP A 113 -17.80 7.05 12.08
N ALA A 114 -17.24 5.84 11.95
CA ALA A 114 -18.02 4.61 11.72
C ALA A 114 -18.95 4.62 10.48
N SER A 115 -18.58 5.36 9.44
CA SER A 115 -19.37 5.50 8.20
C SER A 115 -19.19 4.35 7.20
N PHE A 116 -18.09 3.59 7.26
CA PHE A 116 -17.78 2.56 6.28
C PHE A 116 -17.63 1.17 6.91
N ASP A 117 -18.04 0.17 6.13
CA ASP A 117 -17.94 -1.23 6.49
C ASP A 117 -16.59 -1.80 6.03
N VAL A 118 -16.11 -1.32 4.87
CA VAL A 118 -14.82 -1.68 4.29
C VAL A 118 -14.09 -0.41 3.83
N VAL A 119 -12.80 -0.33 4.12
CA VAL A 119 -11.89 0.63 3.49
C VAL A 119 -10.86 -0.15 2.68
N LEU A 120 -10.61 0.29 1.45
CA LEU A 120 -9.72 -0.35 0.48
C LEU A 120 -8.69 0.65 -0.03
N GLU A 121 -7.44 0.24 -0.12
CA GLU A 121 -6.42 0.98 -0.84
C GLU A 121 -5.52 0.02 -1.62
N LYS A 122 -5.10 0.44 -2.81
CA LYS A 122 -4.21 -0.35 -3.67
C LYS A 122 -3.07 0.53 -4.19
N GLY A 123 -1.88 0.32 -3.64
CA GLY A 123 -0.67 1.05 -3.99
C GLY A 123 -0.66 2.51 -3.55
N THR A 124 -1.69 2.99 -2.85
CA THR A 124 -1.80 4.40 -2.45
C THR A 124 -0.86 4.71 -1.30
N LEU A 125 -0.78 3.82 -0.31
CA LEU A 125 0.13 4.00 0.82
C LEU A 125 1.61 3.87 0.42
N ASP A 126 1.90 3.20 -0.70
CA ASP A 126 3.25 3.12 -1.25
C ASP A 126 3.78 4.48 -1.70
N VAL A 127 2.89 5.35 -2.21
CA VAL A 127 3.22 6.71 -2.64
C VAL A 127 3.72 7.56 -1.48
N LEU A 128 3.25 7.30 -0.25
CA LEU A 128 3.70 8.02 0.95
C LEU A 128 5.14 7.68 1.34
N MET A 129 5.68 6.57 0.83
CA MET A 129 6.97 5.99 1.22
C MET A 129 8.00 6.03 0.08
N VAL A 130 7.61 6.54 -1.09
CA VAL A 130 8.42 6.44 -2.32
C VAL A 130 9.67 7.31 -2.34
N GLU A 131 9.75 8.32 -1.47
CA GLU A 131 10.94 9.17 -1.32
C GLU A 131 11.90 8.65 -0.24
N GLU A 132 11.55 7.56 0.47
CA GLU A 132 12.42 6.94 1.47
C GLU A 132 13.58 6.19 0.80
N THR A 133 14.80 6.41 1.30
CA THR A 133 16.02 5.80 0.76
C THR A 133 16.47 4.57 1.56
N ASP A 134 16.03 4.44 2.81
CA ASP A 134 16.30 3.29 3.66
C ASP A 134 14.96 2.66 4.11
N PRO A 135 14.61 1.46 3.60
CA PRO A 135 13.35 0.82 3.95
C PRO A 135 13.32 0.31 5.40
N TRP A 136 14.47 0.22 6.09
CA TRP A 136 14.56 -0.19 7.49
C TRP A 136 14.42 0.98 8.45
N HIS A 137 14.72 2.20 7.99
CA HIS A 137 14.70 3.42 8.81
C HIS A 137 13.89 4.52 8.12
N VAL A 138 12.57 4.36 8.21
CA VAL A 138 11.61 5.31 7.65
C VAL A 138 11.68 6.65 8.38
N SER A 139 11.71 7.75 7.64
CA SER A 139 11.72 9.10 8.18
C SER A 139 10.54 9.37 9.12
N ALA A 140 10.74 10.23 10.11
CA ALA A 140 9.67 10.65 11.02
C ALA A 140 8.49 11.27 10.28
N GLN A 141 8.74 11.95 9.15
CA GLN A 141 7.72 12.57 8.33
C GLN A 141 6.85 11.54 7.60
N ALA A 142 7.45 10.52 6.99
CA ALA A 142 6.71 9.44 6.33
C ALA A 142 5.94 8.60 7.37
N THR A 143 6.57 8.27 8.49
CA THR A 143 5.93 7.58 9.62
C THR A 143 4.72 8.35 10.15
N ALA A 144 4.85 9.66 10.37
CA ALA A 144 3.75 10.50 10.82
C ALA A 144 2.63 10.64 9.78
N SER A 145 2.97 10.69 8.49
CA SER A 145 1.98 10.74 7.40
C SER A 145 1.19 9.44 7.30
N MET A 146 1.88 8.29 7.33
CA MET A 146 1.27 6.96 7.35
C MET A 146 0.35 6.80 8.56
N HIS A 147 0.83 7.19 9.75
CA HIS A 147 0.02 7.14 10.98
C HIS A 147 -1.26 7.97 10.88
N ARG A 148 -1.19 9.19 10.32
CA ARG A 148 -2.37 10.04 10.11
C ARG A 148 -3.42 9.38 9.21
N VAL A 149 -3.00 8.78 8.09
CA VAL A 149 -3.93 8.08 7.19
C VAL A 149 -4.57 6.90 7.91
N LEU A 150 -3.79 6.06 8.59
CA LEU A 150 -4.30 4.87 9.28
C LEU A 150 -5.23 5.24 10.45
N ALA A 151 -4.97 6.36 11.14
CA ALA A 151 -5.87 6.88 12.16
C ALA A 151 -7.23 7.28 11.56
N GLU A 152 -7.24 7.98 10.42
CA GLU A 152 -8.47 8.34 9.72
C GLU A 152 -9.22 7.10 9.21
N VAL A 153 -8.51 6.11 8.67
CA VAL A 153 -9.10 4.83 8.25
C VAL A 153 -9.74 4.11 9.44
N SER A 154 -9.04 3.99 10.57
CA SER A 154 -9.61 3.41 11.77
C SER A 154 -10.85 4.18 12.21
N ARG A 155 -10.80 5.52 12.23
CA ARG A 155 -11.93 6.38 12.66
C ARG A 155 -13.18 6.16 11.83
N VAL A 156 -13.07 6.17 10.49
CA VAL A 156 -14.24 6.04 9.60
C VAL A 156 -14.77 4.61 9.50
N LEU A 157 -14.00 3.59 9.90
CA LEU A 157 -14.47 2.22 9.98
C LEU A 157 -15.44 2.02 11.16
N ARG A 158 -16.57 1.36 10.89
CA ARG A 158 -17.45 0.89 11.97
C ARG A 158 -16.78 -0.19 12.82
N PRO A 159 -17.20 -0.41 14.08
CA PRO A 159 -16.84 -1.62 14.81
C PRO A 159 -17.16 -2.87 13.98
N GLY A 160 -16.19 -3.80 13.87
CA GLY A 160 -16.31 -5.01 13.04
C GLY A 160 -16.01 -4.81 11.55
N GLY A 161 -15.85 -3.57 11.08
CA GLY A 161 -15.42 -3.28 9.71
C GLY A 161 -13.97 -3.66 9.45
N CYS A 162 -13.57 -3.69 8.17
CA CYS A 162 -12.20 -4.07 7.79
C CYS A 162 -11.52 -3.03 6.90
N PHE A 163 -10.22 -2.84 7.14
CA PHE A 163 -9.32 -2.17 6.22
C PHE A 163 -8.54 -3.22 5.42
N ILE A 164 -8.48 -3.05 4.12
CA ILE A 164 -7.77 -3.92 3.20
C ILE A 164 -6.76 -3.09 2.40
N SER A 165 -5.49 -3.48 2.48
CA SER A 165 -4.38 -2.80 1.81
C SER A 165 -3.67 -3.75 0.86
N ILE A 166 -3.49 -3.32 -0.39
CA ILE A 166 -2.79 -4.07 -1.44
C ILE A 166 -1.52 -3.30 -1.81
N THR A 167 -0.36 -3.95 -1.69
CA THR A 167 0.95 -3.28 -1.81
C THR A 167 2.03 -4.24 -2.29
N PHE A 168 3.16 -3.71 -2.79
CA PHE A 168 4.40 -4.49 -2.97
C PHE A 168 5.19 -4.67 -1.67
N ALA A 169 4.87 -3.92 -0.61
CA ALA A 169 5.64 -3.88 0.62
C ALA A 169 5.47 -5.18 1.43
N GLN A 170 6.59 -5.84 1.67
CA GLN A 170 6.65 -7.08 2.44
C GLN A 170 6.27 -6.87 3.91
N PRO A 171 5.84 -7.93 4.62
CA PRO A 171 5.36 -7.82 6.00
C PRO A 171 6.34 -7.14 6.96
N HIS A 172 7.65 -7.39 6.81
CA HIS A 172 8.66 -6.78 7.66
C HIS A 172 8.76 -5.25 7.52
N PHE A 173 8.39 -4.69 6.36
CA PHE A 173 8.35 -3.24 6.14
C PHE A 173 6.98 -2.64 6.45
N ARG A 174 5.90 -3.35 6.14
CA ARG A 174 4.56 -2.74 6.25
C ARG A 174 3.86 -2.99 7.58
N LYS A 175 4.01 -4.18 8.19
CA LYS A 175 3.37 -4.48 9.48
C LYS A 175 3.72 -3.49 10.59
N PRO A 176 4.96 -2.97 10.73
CA PRO A 176 5.25 -1.96 11.75
C PRO A 176 4.32 -0.76 11.71
N HIS A 177 3.90 -0.31 10.52
CA HIS A 177 2.95 0.80 10.39
C HIS A 177 1.51 0.40 10.74
N TYR A 178 1.08 -0.79 10.35
CA TYR A 178 -0.30 -1.26 10.57
C TYR A 178 -0.55 -1.73 12.00
N ALA A 179 0.45 -2.30 12.66
CA ALA A 179 0.34 -2.94 13.97
C ALA A 179 0.44 -1.95 15.14
N GLN A 180 -0.24 -0.81 15.06
CA GLN A 180 -0.31 0.15 16.15
C GLN A 180 -1.58 -0.11 16.97
N GLU A 181 -1.42 -0.31 18.28
CA GLU A 181 -2.52 -0.65 19.21
C GLU A 181 -3.63 0.41 19.20
N ALA A 182 -3.27 1.68 18.96
CA ALA A 182 -4.20 2.81 18.88
C ALA A 182 -5.28 2.66 17.78
N PHE A 183 -5.03 1.85 16.74
CA PHE A 183 -6.00 1.66 15.66
C PHE A 183 -7.08 0.63 16.00
N GLY A 184 -6.89 -0.16 17.06
CA GLY A 184 -7.91 -1.07 17.60
C GLY A 184 -8.35 -2.16 16.61
N TRP A 185 -7.43 -2.68 15.80
CA TRP A 185 -7.70 -3.76 14.84
C TRP A 185 -6.76 -4.95 14.97
N SER A 186 -7.18 -6.11 14.48
CA SER A 186 -6.28 -7.23 14.20
C SER A 186 -5.49 -6.97 12.93
N LEU A 187 -4.50 -7.83 12.63
CA LEU A 187 -3.70 -7.74 11.41
C LEU A 187 -3.37 -9.13 10.89
N ARG A 188 -3.67 -9.38 9.62
CA ARG A 188 -3.18 -10.54 8.88
C ARG A 188 -2.82 -10.15 7.46
N HIS A 189 -2.09 -11.02 6.77
CA HIS A 189 -1.74 -10.79 5.38
C HIS A 189 -1.69 -12.11 4.60
N ALA A 190 -1.77 -12.00 3.28
CA ALA A 190 -1.52 -13.08 2.34
C ALA A 190 -0.66 -12.56 1.19
N ALA A 191 0.16 -13.43 0.60
CA ALA A 191 0.79 -13.15 -0.68
C ALA A 191 -0.23 -13.36 -1.82
N CYS A 192 -0.21 -12.47 -2.80
CA CYS A 192 -1.06 -12.49 -3.98
C CYS A 192 -0.18 -12.56 -5.23
N GLY A 193 -0.44 -13.54 -6.11
CA GLY A 193 0.28 -13.74 -7.36
C GLY A 193 -0.03 -15.08 -7.99
N ASP A 194 0.17 -15.18 -9.30
CA ASP A 194 0.05 -16.42 -10.05
C ASP A 194 1.14 -17.37 -9.54
N GLY A 195 0.78 -18.61 -9.20
CA GLY A 195 1.61 -19.59 -8.49
C GLY A 195 2.87 -20.09 -9.23
N ASP A 196 3.38 -19.34 -10.21
CA ASP A 196 4.65 -19.63 -10.86
C ASP A 196 5.83 -19.10 -10.01
N SER A 197 6.74 -20.01 -9.73
CA SER A 197 7.86 -19.97 -8.77
C SER A 197 8.96 -18.94 -9.05
N GLY A 198 8.63 -17.81 -9.68
CA GLY A 198 9.57 -16.74 -10.02
C GLY A 198 8.98 -15.34 -10.20
N ALA A 199 7.66 -15.14 -10.02
CA ALA A 199 7.04 -13.82 -10.16
C ALA A 199 7.01 -13.03 -8.84
N PHE A 200 7.19 -11.71 -8.91
CA PHE A 200 7.06 -10.80 -7.76
C PHE A 200 5.73 -11.01 -7.02
N HIS A 201 5.80 -11.23 -5.71
CA HIS A 201 4.63 -11.32 -4.84
C HIS A 201 4.13 -9.91 -4.49
N TYR A 202 2.84 -9.68 -4.66
CA TYR A 202 2.16 -8.58 -3.98
C TYR A 202 1.62 -9.09 -2.65
N PHE A 203 1.30 -8.18 -1.74
CA PHE A 203 0.78 -8.50 -0.42
C PHE A 203 -0.58 -7.83 -0.23
N LEU A 204 -1.54 -8.61 0.25
CA LEU A 204 -2.84 -8.12 0.70
C LEU A 204 -2.89 -8.26 2.22
N TYR A 205 -3.07 -7.13 2.90
CA TYR A 205 -3.23 -7.05 4.35
C TYR A 205 -4.70 -6.83 4.68
N VAL A 206 -5.20 -7.52 5.70
CA VAL A 206 -6.55 -7.35 6.23
C VAL A 206 -6.45 -6.99 7.70
N MET A 207 -7.08 -5.89 8.08
CA MET A 207 -7.17 -5.39 9.44
C MET A 207 -8.63 -5.30 9.87
N ARG A 208 -9.05 -6.01 10.91
CA ARG A 208 -10.46 -6.02 11.38
C ARG A 208 -10.61 -5.26 12.68
N LYS A 209 -11.39 -4.18 12.65
CA LYS A 209 -11.62 -3.30 13.80
C LYS A 209 -12.39 -4.03 14.90
N GLY A 210 -11.91 -3.92 16.14
CA GLY A 210 -12.46 -4.58 17.33
C GLY A 210 -11.94 -6.00 17.59
N GLN A 211 -11.08 -6.55 16.72
CA GLN A 211 -10.40 -7.82 16.97
C GLN A 211 -9.00 -7.58 17.57
N PRO A 212 -8.47 -8.50 18.40
CA PRO A 212 -7.19 -8.33 19.05
C PRO A 212 -6.01 -8.38 18.05
N LEU A 213 -5.03 -7.52 18.26
CA LEU A 213 -3.75 -7.55 17.56
C LEU A 213 -2.85 -8.64 18.14
N ASP A 214 -2.18 -9.41 17.29
CA ASP A 214 -1.21 -10.42 17.73
C ASP A 214 -0.05 -9.75 18.50
N PRO A 215 0.37 -10.26 19.68
CA PRO A 215 1.45 -9.68 20.47
C PRO A 215 2.78 -9.53 19.71
N ARG A 216 3.08 -10.41 18.75
CA ARG A 216 4.28 -10.34 17.91
C ARG A 216 4.20 -9.16 16.94
N ASP A 217 3.03 -8.94 16.35
CA ASP A 217 2.80 -7.79 15.48
C ASP A 217 2.80 -6.48 16.28
N ALA A 218 2.19 -6.45 17.47
CA ALA A 218 2.26 -5.30 18.37
C ALA A 218 3.72 -4.94 18.76
N ALA A 219 4.58 -5.95 18.94
CA ALA A 219 6.01 -5.72 19.19
C ALA A 219 6.71 -5.10 17.97
N LEU A 220 6.33 -5.45 16.73
CA LEU A 220 6.83 -4.79 15.53
C LEU A 220 6.39 -3.32 15.46
N GLY A 221 5.11 -3.04 15.78
CA GLY A 221 4.59 -1.68 15.80
C GLY A 221 5.30 -0.76 16.80
N ARG A 222 5.65 -1.28 17.99
CA ARG A 222 6.42 -0.54 19.01
C ARG A 222 7.84 -0.20 18.56
N ARG A 223 8.50 -1.06 17.78
CA ARG A 223 9.87 -0.83 17.28
C ARG A 223 9.95 0.33 16.28
N LEU A 224 8.87 0.63 15.57
CA LEU A 224 8.84 1.73 14.60
C LEU A 224 9.20 3.09 15.23
N HIS A 225 8.88 3.27 16.52
CA HIS A 225 9.15 4.51 17.26
C HIS A 225 10.45 4.47 18.07
N GLN A 226 11.20 3.38 18.01
CA GLN A 226 12.47 3.24 18.71
C GLN A 226 13.63 3.78 17.85
N PRO A 227 14.64 4.40 18.47
CA PRO A 227 15.85 4.77 17.74
C PRO A 227 16.53 3.50 17.19
N PRO A 228 17.24 3.61 16.05
CA PRO A 228 17.99 2.48 15.50
C PRO A 228 19.00 1.97 16.54
N PRO A 229 19.26 0.66 16.59
CA PRO A 229 20.32 0.13 17.44
C PRO A 229 21.66 0.77 17.07
N PRO A 230 22.57 0.97 18.03
CA PRO A 230 23.91 1.45 17.72
C PRO A 230 24.59 0.50 16.70
N PRO A 231 25.47 1.02 15.83
CA PRO A 231 26.17 0.18 14.87
C PRO A 231 26.90 -0.94 15.61
N ALA A 232 26.87 -2.14 15.03
CA ALA A 232 27.63 -3.26 15.58
C ALA A 232 29.12 -2.87 15.69
N PRO A 233 29.83 -3.28 16.75
CA PRO A 233 31.27 -3.07 16.83
C PRO A 233 31.92 -3.71 15.59
N PRO A 234 33.02 -3.10 15.07
CA PRO A 234 33.73 -3.69 13.95
C PRO A 234 34.13 -5.13 14.30
N PRO A 235 34.10 -6.05 13.32
CA PRO A 235 34.59 -7.39 13.55
C PRO A 235 36.04 -7.31 14.08
N PRO A 236 36.45 -8.23 14.98
CA PRO A 236 37.84 -8.29 15.40
C PRO A 236 38.73 -8.40 14.16
N PRO A 237 39.95 -7.80 14.18
CA PRO A 237 40.89 -7.96 13.08
C PRO A 237 41.04 -9.44 12.77
N ALA A 238 41.00 -9.79 11.48
CA ALA A 238 41.31 -11.14 11.06
C ALA A 238 42.67 -11.54 11.65
N PRO A 239 42.82 -12.79 12.15
CA PRO A 239 44.15 -13.28 12.48
C PRO A 239 45.06 -13.09 11.25
N PRO A 240 46.36 -12.78 11.45
CA PRO A 240 47.28 -12.71 10.32
C PRO A 240 47.20 -14.01 9.52
N ASP A 241 47.06 -13.89 8.20
CA ASP A 241 47.15 -15.00 7.25
C ASP A 241 48.53 -15.67 7.40
N ASP A 242 48.60 -16.75 8.16
CA ASP A 242 49.64 -17.78 8.01
C ASP A 242 49.07 -18.83 7.05
N ASP A 243 49.12 -18.57 5.74
CA ASP A 243 48.96 -19.61 4.70
C ASP A 243 49.44 -19.07 3.33
N GLU A 244 50.74 -18.78 3.23
CA GLU A 244 51.47 -18.98 1.98
C GLU A 244 51.79 -20.48 1.85
N ASP A 245 51.19 -21.14 0.84
CA ASP A 245 51.59 -22.41 0.18
C ASP A 245 50.48 -23.47 0.09
N TYR A 246 49.54 -23.28 -0.85
CA TYR A 246 48.69 -24.38 -1.37
C TYR A 246 48.85 -24.63 -2.88
N LEU A 247 49.88 -24.08 -3.53
CA LEU A 247 50.11 -24.25 -4.98
C LEU A 247 51.37 -25.05 -5.38
N LEU A 248 51.99 -25.82 -4.48
CA LEU A 248 53.15 -26.66 -4.82
C LEU A 248 52.97 -28.18 -4.61
N ALA A 249 51.74 -28.70 -4.47
CA ALA A 249 51.49 -30.13 -4.30
C ALA A 249 50.77 -30.81 -5.48
N ILE A 250 51.06 -30.42 -6.72
CA ILE A 250 50.72 -31.24 -7.91
C ILE A 250 52.02 -31.69 -8.57
N GLN A 251 52.46 -32.91 -8.23
CA GLN A 251 53.43 -33.66 -9.02
C GLN A 251 52.67 -34.47 -10.09
N LEU A 252 53.09 -34.34 -11.35
CA LEU A 252 52.82 -35.29 -12.43
C LEU A 252 53.74 -36.50 -12.31
#